data_AF-M3GVI7-F1
#
_entry.id   AF-M3GVI7-F1
#
_cell.length_a   1.000
_cell.length_b   1.000
_cell.length_c   1.000
_cell.angle_alpha   90.00
_cell.angle_beta   90.00
_cell.angle_gamma   90.00
#
_symmetry.space_group_name_H-M   'P 1'
#
loop_
_entity.id
_entity.type
_entity.pdbx_description
1 polymer ?
#
loop_
_entity_poly.entity_id
_entity_poly.type
_entity_poly.pdbx_seq_one_letter_code
_entity_poly.pdbx_strand_id
1 'polypeptide(L)'
;MSRLIVPIVVLSVSIGVDLSYGVSPALIHILSNTIPSSIIQKPTDNPKDKAIKIVIHDGGKFCYVPVFSGGESYIQIEQCWEQGVANARYDVFQRISYHIQDTWLCITAPEKVVKGETNQGYVNLRPCTINDPLQRWIVKENAFWTADGGIV
;
A
#
# COMPACT_ATOMS: atom_id res chain seq x y z
N MET A 1 83.10 -57.31 9.63
CA MET A 1 82.55 -56.73 10.88
C MET A 1 82.77 -55.23 10.76
N SER A 2 81.82 -54.30 10.80
CA SER A 2 80.37 -54.27 10.98
C SER A 2 79.90 -53.11 10.08
N ARG A 3 78.88 -53.31 9.24
CA ARG A 3 78.30 -52.23 8.43
C ARG A 3 77.42 -51.39 9.35
N LEU A 4 77.87 -50.18 9.71
CA LEU A 4 77.05 -49.22 10.46
C LEU A 4 75.93 -48.70 9.55
N ILE A 5 74.72 -49.18 9.80
CA ILE A 5 73.49 -48.67 9.22
C ILE A 5 73.11 -47.45 10.06
N VAL A 6 73.17 -46.25 9.46
CA VAL A 6 72.70 -45.02 10.10
C VAL A 6 71.19 -44.89 9.82
N PRO A 7 70.32 -44.91 10.85
CA PRO A 7 68.89 -44.71 10.64
C PRO A 7 68.63 -43.23 10.38
N ILE A 8 68.07 -42.90 9.21
CA ILE A 8 67.57 -41.55 8.90
C ILE A 8 66.18 -41.43 9.52
N VAL A 9 66.07 -40.66 10.62
CA VAL A 9 64.78 -40.31 11.24
C VAL A 9 64.23 -39.09 10.52
N VAL A 10 63.12 -39.25 9.80
CA VAL A 10 62.40 -38.14 9.16
C VAL A 10 61.45 -37.52 10.18
N LEU A 11 61.76 -36.31 10.63
CA LEU A 11 60.92 -35.56 11.57
C LEU A 11 59.83 -34.81 10.79
N SER A 12 58.61 -35.34 10.79
CA SER A 12 57.44 -34.71 10.15
C SER A 12 56.94 -33.54 11.01
N VAL A 13 57.20 -32.30 10.60
CA VAL A 13 56.65 -31.10 11.25
C VAL A 13 55.21 -30.90 10.77
N SER A 14 54.25 -31.01 11.69
CA SER A 14 52.84 -30.70 11.43
C SER A 14 52.59 -29.25 11.83
N ILE A 15 52.34 -28.35 10.86
CA ILE A 15 51.97 -26.96 11.15
C ILE A 15 50.45 -26.93 11.34
N GLY A 16 49.99 -26.86 12.59
CA GLY A 16 48.59 -26.58 12.90
C GLY A 16 48.30 -25.10 12.67
N VAL A 17 47.44 -24.77 11.72
CA VAL A 17 46.96 -23.40 11.52
C VAL A 17 45.73 -23.23 12.40
N ASP A 18 45.89 -22.53 13.53
CA ASP A 18 44.78 -22.20 14.41
C ASP A 18 43.97 -21.06 13.78
N LEU A 19 42.87 -21.40 13.11
CA LEU A 19 41.97 -20.39 12.54
C LEU A 19 41.06 -19.86 13.65
N SER A 20 41.63 -19.03 14.52
CA SER A 20 40.87 -18.27 15.50
C SER A 20 40.04 -17.21 14.77
N TYR A 21 38.84 -17.57 14.32
CA TYR A 21 37.86 -16.58 13.85
C TYR A 21 37.49 -15.70 15.04
N GLY A 22 38.13 -14.53 15.12
CA GLY A 22 37.74 -13.47 16.03
C GLY A 22 36.34 -13.01 15.67
N VAL A 23 35.33 -13.58 16.32
CA VAL A 23 33.97 -13.04 16.27
C VAL A 23 34.03 -11.67 16.94
N SER A 24 33.89 -10.61 16.14
CA SER A 24 33.85 -9.24 16.68
C SER A 24 32.77 -9.16 17.77
N PRO A 25 33.04 -8.52 18.92
CA PRO A 25 32.03 -8.33 19.98
C PRO A 25 30.73 -7.67 19.48
N ALA A 26 30.80 -6.91 18.38
CA ALA A 26 29.64 -6.33 17.70
C ALA A 26 28.67 -7.39 17.14
N LEU A 27 29.19 -8.54 16.68
CA LEU A 27 28.39 -9.64 16.14
C LEU A 27 27.65 -10.40 17.24
N ILE A 28 28.23 -10.48 18.44
CA ILE A 28 27.59 -11.07 19.62
C ILE A 28 26.39 -10.23 20.05
N HIS A 29 26.47 -8.90 19.97
CA HIS A 29 25.32 -8.02 20.26
C HIS A 29 24.18 -8.18 19.25
N ILE A 30 24.47 -8.43 17.97
CA ILE A 30 23.44 -8.64 16.94
C ILE A 30 22.74 -9.99 17.14
N LEU A 31 23.49 -11.03 17.53
CA LEU A 31 22.94 -12.36 17.81
C LEU A 31 22.22 -12.46 19.17
N SER A 32 22.57 -11.60 20.12
CA SER A 32 21.98 -11.56 21.47
C SER A 32 20.74 -10.66 21.58
N ASN A 33 20.41 -9.89 20.54
CA ASN A 33 19.11 -9.26 20.43
C ASN A 33 18.10 -10.35 20.07
N THR A 34 17.43 -10.85 21.11
CA THR A 34 16.16 -11.57 21.02
C THR A 34 15.36 -10.96 19.88
N ILE A 35 15.16 -11.73 18.79
CA ILE A 35 14.19 -11.35 17.77
C ILE A 35 12.91 -11.10 18.54
N PRO A 36 12.38 -9.85 18.57
CA PRO A 36 11.15 -9.59 19.29
C PRO A 36 10.14 -10.59 18.76
N SER A 37 9.52 -11.34 19.68
CA SER A 37 8.46 -12.28 19.38
C SER A 37 7.59 -11.68 18.29
N SER A 38 7.43 -12.41 17.19
CA SER A 38 6.80 -11.96 15.95
C SER A 38 5.71 -10.93 16.24
N ILE A 39 5.84 -9.71 15.71
CA ILE A 39 4.81 -8.69 15.83
C ILE A 39 3.52 -9.32 15.28
N ILE A 40 2.58 -9.66 16.16
CA ILE A 40 1.31 -10.24 15.77
C ILE A 40 0.54 -9.13 15.07
N GLN A 41 0.55 -9.16 13.74
CA GLN A 41 -0.25 -8.25 12.95
C GLN A 41 -1.71 -8.63 13.16
N LYS A 42 -2.44 -7.77 13.86
CA LYS A 42 -3.89 -7.90 13.97
C LYS A 42 -4.47 -7.76 12.56
N PRO A 43 -5.32 -8.70 12.10
CA PRO A 43 -6.02 -8.54 10.83
C PRO A 43 -6.81 -7.24 10.82
N THR A 44 -6.80 -6.56 9.67
CA THR A 44 -7.65 -5.38 9.46
C THR A 44 -9.11 -5.75 9.63
N ASP A 45 -9.91 -4.82 10.15
CA ASP A 45 -11.35 -4.98 10.23
C ASP A 45 -11.94 -5.26 8.84
N ASN A 46 -13.03 -6.03 8.80
CA ASN A 46 -13.75 -6.24 7.55
C ASN A 46 -14.28 -4.90 7.03
N PRO A 47 -14.02 -4.57 5.76
CA PRO A 47 -14.45 -3.31 5.18
C PRO A 47 -15.97 -3.22 5.13
N LYS A 48 -16.51 -2.02 5.38
CA LYS A 48 -17.94 -1.74 5.39
C LYS A 48 -18.35 -1.00 4.12
N ASP A 49 -18.28 -1.71 3.00
CA ASP A 49 -18.58 -1.13 1.69
C ASP A 49 -20.04 -0.73 1.60
N LYS A 50 -20.31 0.51 1.16
CA LYS A 50 -21.66 1.07 1.06
C LYS A 50 -21.73 2.06 -0.09
N ALA A 51 -22.90 2.15 -0.71
CA ALA A 51 -23.19 3.23 -1.65
C ALA A 51 -22.99 4.60 -0.98
N ILE A 52 -22.35 5.53 -1.69
CA ILE A 52 -22.14 6.89 -1.21
C ILE A 52 -23.43 7.68 -1.45
N LYS A 53 -24.05 8.13 -0.36
CA LYS A 53 -25.30 8.88 -0.39
C LYS A 53 -25.03 10.37 -0.30
N ILE A 54 -25.75 11.12 -1.11
CA ILE A 54 -25.76 12.58 -1.15
C ILE A 54 -27.12 13.02 -0.63
N VAL A 55 -27.10 13.96 0.29
CA VAL A 55 -28.31 14.65 0.76
C VAL A 55 -28.18 16.09 0.32
N ILE A 56 -29.03 16.51 -0.62
CA ILE A 56 -29.05 17.89 -1.10
C ILE A 56 -29.89 18.78 -0.16
N HIS A 57 -29.78 20.10 -0.33
CA HIS A 57 -30.36 21.10 0.57
C HIS A 57 -31.87 20.98 0.82
N ASP A 58 -32.63 20.45 -0.15
CA ASP A 58 -34.08 20.23 -0.06
C ASP A 58 -34.47 18.87 0.59
N GLY A 59 -33.48 18.08 1.02
CA GLY A 59 -33.67 16.76 1.60
C GLY A 59 -33.72 15.61 0.60
N GLY A 60 -33.58 15.89 -0.71
CA GLY A 60 -33.44 14.88 -1.75
C GLY A 60 -32.24 13.95 -1.50
N LYS A 61 -32.44 12.65 -1.73
CA LYS A 61 -31.42 11.62 -1.49
C LYS A 61 -30.98 10.99 -2.80
N PHE A 62 -29.71 11.13 -3.10
CA PHE A 62 -29.09 10.62 -4.32
C PHE A 62 -27.88 9.78 -4.00
N CYS A 63 -27.36 9.07 -5.00
CA CYS A 63 -26.18 8.24 -4.87
C CYS A 63 -25.17 8.58 -5.97
N TYR A 64 -23.89 8.48 -5.63
CA TYR A 64 -22.82 8.52 -6.63
C TYR A 64 -22.75 7.18 -7.36
N VAL A 65 -22.91 7.23 -8.68
CA VAL A 65 -22.99 6.09 -9.59
C VAL A 65 -21.80 6.11 -10.56
N PRO A 66 -20.99 5.05 -10.62
CA PRO A 66 -19.93 4.93 -11.60
C PRO A 66 -20.52 4.67 -12.99
N VAL A 67 -20.16 5.50 -13.97
CA VAL A 67 -20.60 5.37 -15.37
C VAL A 67 -19.40 5.31 -16.30
N PHE A 68 -19.49 4.51 -17.36
CA PHE A 68 -18.43 4.33 -18.35
C PHE A 68 -18.96 4.70 -19.73
N SER A 69 -18.31 5.65 -20.38
CA SER A 69 -18.74 6.14 -21.70
C SER A 69 -17.55 6.70 -22.47
N GLY A 70 -17.49 6.43 -23.77
CA GLY A 70 -16.44 6.96 -24.65
C GLY A 70 -15.01 6.55 -24.28
N GLY A 71 -14.83 5.43 -23.57
CA GLY A 71 -13.52 4.99 -23.07
C GLY A 71 -13.07 5.66 -21.77
N GLU A 72 -13.88 6.56 -21.21
CA GLU A 72 -13.65 7.21 -19.93
C GLU A 72 -14.68 6.75 -18.89
N SER A 73 -14.39 7.07 -17.64
CA SER A 73 -15.23 6.73 -16.49
C SER A 73 -15.54 7.99 -15.69
N TYR A 74 -16.76 8.10 -15.18
CA TYR A 74 -17.22 9.26 -14.42
C TYR A 74 -18.02 8.83 -13.21
N ILE A 75 -18.17 9.74 -12.27
CA ILE A 75 -19.13 9.62 -11.17
C ILE A 75 -20.32 10.52 -11.48
N GLN A 76 -21.49 9.91 -11.68
CA GLN A 76 -22.76 10.58 -11.91
C GLN A 76 -23.60 10.60 -10.63
N ILE A 77 -24.53 11.54 -10.52
CA ILE A 77 -25.53 11.58 -9.46
C ILE A 77 -26.84 11.00 -9.99
N GLU A 78 -27.32 9.93 -9.36
CA GLU A 78 -28.59 9.30 -9.72
C GLU A 78 -29.43 8.96 -8.49
N GLN A 79 -30.66 8.49 -8.71
CA GLN A 79 -31.50 7.99 -7.62
C GLN A 79 -30.87 6.74 -7.00
N CYS A 80 -30.92 6.62 -5.68
CA CYS A 80 -30.27 5.51 -4.98
C CYS A 80 -30.88 4.12 -5.25
N TRP A 81 -32.01 4.03 -5.95
CA TRP A 81 -32.64 2.77 -6.36
C TRP A 81 -32.30 2.36 -7.80
N GLU A 82 -31.52 3.18 -8.53
CA GLU A 82 -31.09 2.82 -9.87
C GLU A 82 -30.16 1.60 -9.86
N GLN A 83 -30.21 0.80 -10.92
CA GLN A 83 -29.41 -0.43 -11.03
C GLN A 83 -27.90 -0.18 -11.06
N GLY A 84 -27.47 1.03 -11.44
CA GLY A 84 -26.04 1.41 -11.49
C GLY A 84 -25.41 1.65 -10.12
N VAL A 85 -26.19 1.73 -9.04
CA VAL A 85 -25.67 2.07 -7.71
C VAL A 85 -24.78 0.95 -7.18
N ALA A 86 -23.49 1.25 -7.06
CA ALA A 86 -22.48 0.34 -6.54
C ALA A 86 -22.02 0.73 -5.12
N ASN A 87 -21.62 -0.25 -4.33
CA ASN A 87 -20.99 0.01 -3.04
C ASN A 87 -19.56 0.53 -3.24
N ALA A 88 -19.21 1.57 -2.52
CA ALA A 88 -17.86 2.11 -2.47
C ALA A 88 -17.18 1.75 -1.14
N ARG A 89 -15.85 1.73 -1.17
CA ARG A 89 -14.98 1.55 -0.01
C ARG A 89 -14.16 2.80 0.21
N TYR A 90 -14.16 3.30 1.44
CA TYR A 90 -13.15 4.24 1.93
C TYR A 90 -12.12 3.47 2.76
N ASP A 91 -10.87 3.45 2.31
CA ASP A 91 -9.83 2.59 2.88
C ASP A 91 -8.80 3.35 3.73
N VAL A 92 -7.89 2.61 4.37
CA VAL A 92 -6.82 3.16 5.24
C VAL A 92 -5.80 4.03 4.49
N PHE A 93 -5.77 3.95 3.15
CA PHE A 93 -4.95 4.79 2.30
C PHE A 93 -5.67 6.07 1.88
N GLN A 94 -6.84 6.34 2.48
CA GLN A 94 -7.69 7.49 2.19
C GLN A 94 -8.20 7.50 0.75
N ARG A 95 -8.44 6.32 0.16
CA ARG A 95 -8.99 6.21 -1.19
C ARG A 95 -10.45 5.86 -1.14
N ILE A 96 -11.22 6.42 -2.07
CA ILE A 96 -12.61 6.03 -2.32
C ILE A 96 -12.62 5.17 -3.57
N SER A 97 -13.11 3.93 -3.47
CA SER A 97 -12.98 2.94 -4.55
C SER A 97 -14.24 2.12 -4.77
N TYR A 98 -14.42 1.68 -6.01
CA TYR A 98 -15.47 0.77 -6.44
C TYR A 98 -14.83 -0.51 -6.97
N HIS A 99 -15.42 -1.67 -6.64
CA HIS A 99 -15.01 -2.95 -7.18
C HIS A 99 -15.88 -3.29 -8.39
N ILE A 100 -15.30 -3.23 -9.60
CA ILE A 100 -16.01 -3.36 -10.88
C ILE A 100 -15.21 -4.32 -11.76
N GLN A 101 -15.84 -5.39 -12.25
CA GLN A 101 -15.21 -6.40 -13.11
C GLN A 101 -13.86 -6.89 -12.56
N ASP A 102 -13.86 -7.35 -11.30
CA ASP A 102 -12.68 -7.86 -10.57
C ASP A 102 -11.52 -6.85 -10.43
N THR A 103 -11.80 -5.57 -10.62
CA THR A 103 -10.81 -4.49 -10.52
C THR A 103 -11.26 -3.44 -9.51
N TRP A 104 -10.33 -3.01 -8.65
CA TRP A 104 -10.52 -1.85 -7.79
C TRP A 104 -10.22 -0.58 -8.58
N LEU A 105 -11.26 0.23 -8.78
CA LEU A 105 -11.16 1.53 -9.41
C LEU A 105 -11.36 2.63 -8.37
N CYS A 106 -10.42 3.56 -8.29
CA CYS A 106 -10.39 4.64 -7.33
C CYS A 106 -10.86 5.95 -7.97
N ILE A 107 -11.66 6.71 -7.22
CA ILE A 107 -12.00 8.08 -7.59
C ILE A 107 -10.69 8.87 -7.63
N THR A 108 -10.42 9.49 -8.77
CA THR A 108 -9.17 10.20 -9.06
C THR A 108 -9.50 11.66 -9.37
N ALA A 109 -8.84 12.56 -8.64
CA ALA A 109 -8.98 13.98 -8.85
C ALA A 109 -8.36 14.39 -10.20
N PRO A 110 -8.98 15.33 -10.94
CA PRO A 110 -8.42 15.90 -12.14
C PRO A 110 -7.16 16.70 -11.80
N GLU A 111 -6.02 16.27 -12.35
CA GLU A 111 -4.70 16.85 -12.07
C GLU A 111 -4.64 18.37 -12.27
N LYS A 112 -5.32 18.89 -13.31
CA LYS A 112 -5.37 20.33 -13.61
C LYS A 112 -6.08 21.14 -12.52
N VAL A 113 -7.06 20.57 -11.83
CA VAL A 113 -7.74 21.24 -10.71
C VAL A 113 -6.83 21.27 -9.50
N VAL A 114 -6.18 20.15 -9.18
CA VAL A 114 -5.21 20.05 -8.07
C VAL A 114 -4.02 21.00 -8.29
N LYS A 115 -3.58 21.19 -9.53
CA LYS A 115 -2.53 22.15 -9.89
C LYS A 115 -3.01 23.61 -9.96
N GLY A 116 -4.31 23.88 -9.82
CA GLY A 116 -4.88 25.22 -9.93
C GLY A 116 -4.89 25.79 -11.36
N GLU A 117 -4.69 24.95 -12.38
CA GLU A 117 -4.75 25.34 -13.81
C GLU A 117 -6.20 25.53 -14.27
N THR A 118 -7.16 24.85 -13.63
CA THR A 118 -8.59 24.92 -13.93
C THR A 118 -9.39 24.92 -12.62
N ASN A 119 -10.50 25.66 -12.57
CA ASN A 119 -11.32 25.78 -11.36
C ASN A 119 -12.18 24.55 -11.04
N GLN A 120 -12.51 23.74 -12.05
CA GLN A 120 -13.40 22.59 -11.91
C GLN A 120 -13.01 21.52 -12.93
N GLY A 121 -13.34 20.28 -12.61
CA GLY A 121 -13.11 19.14 -13.50
C GLY A 121 -13.92 17.93 -13.04
N TYR A 122 -14.14 16.99 -13.96
CA TYR A 122 -14.77 15.74 -13.60
C TYR A 122 -13.78 14.84 -12.85
N VAL A 123 -14.25 14.18 -11.81
CA VAL A 123 -13.53 13.06 -11.20
C VAL A 123 -13.73 11.81 -12.06
N ASN A 124 -12.65 11.08 -12.28
CA ASN A 124 -12.67 9.84 -13.06
C ASN A 124 -12.34 8.64 -12.19
N LEU A 125 -12.68 7.45 -12.66
CA LEU A 125 -12.26 6.19 -12.05
C LEU A 125 -11.03 5.64 -12.76
N ARG A 126 -9.94 5.46 -12.01
CA ARG A 126 -8.69 4.86 -12.50
C ARG A 126 -8.32 3.66 -11.64
N PRO A 127 -7.54 2.69 -12.15
CA PRO A 127 -7.01 1.62 -11.32
C PRO A 127 -6.35 2.16 -10.05
N CYS A 128 -6.70 1.55 -8.92
CA CYS A 128 -6.23 2.00 -7.62
C CYS A 128 -4.72 1.84 -7.47
N THR A 129 -4.03 2.92 -7.09
CA THR A 129 -2.58 2.96 -6.85
C THR A 129 -2.33 3.45 -5.42
N ILE A 130 -1.30 2.92 -4.76
CA ILE A 130 -1.03 3.22 -3.32
C ILE A 130 -0.40 4.59 -3.09
N ASN A 131 0.41 5.03 -4.05
CA ASN A 131 1.24 6.24 -3.98
C ASN A 131 0.78 7.34 -4.95
N ASP A 132 -0.42 7.22 -5.53
CA ASP A 132 -1.01 8.27 -6.35
C ASP A 132 -1.70 9.31 -5.44
N PRO A 133 -1.19 10.55 -5.35
CA PRO A 133 -1.79 11.58 -4.52
C PRO A 133 -3.17 12.03 -5.04
N LEU A 134 -3.46 11.88 -6.33
CA LEU A 134 -4.76 12.26 -6.93
C LEU A 134 -5.88 11.30 -6.50
N GLN A 135 -5.55 10.14 -5.95
CA GLN A 135 -6.52 9.16 -5.45
C GLN A 135 -6.78 9.28 -3.95
N ARG A 136 -6.16 10.25 -3.27
CA ARG A 136 -6.31 10.47 -1.82
C ARG A 136 -7.34 11.55 -1.53
N TRP A 137 -8.26 11.20 -0.65
CA TRP A 137 -9.42 12.01 -0.28
C TRP A 137 -9.53 12.12 1.23
N ILE A 138 -9.63 13.34 1.73
CA ILE A 138 -9.97 13.62 3.11
C ILE A 138 -11.49 13.66 3.20
N VAL A 139 -12.08 12.78 4.01
CA VAL A 139 -13.52 12.76 4.29
C VAL A 139 -13.78 13.55 5.58
N LYS A 140 -14.40 14.72 5.45
CA LYS A 140 -14.73 15.60 6.57
C LYS A 140 -16.01 16.37 6.27
N GLU A 141 -16.83 16.62 7.30
CA GLU A 141 -18.05 17.44 7.18
C GLU A 141 -19.01 16.94 6.07
N ASN A 142 -19.12 15.61 5.91
CA ASN A 142 -19.92 14.96 4.86
C ASN A 142 -19.50 15.32 3.42
N ALA A 143 -18.28 15.80 3.22
CA ALA A 143 -17.70 16.12 1.92
C ALA A 143 -16.36 15.40 1.71
N PHE A 144 -15.95 15.32 0.45
CA PHE A 144 -14.66 14.81 0.03
C PHE A 144 -13.78 15.97 -0.41
N TRP A 145 -12.57 16.01 0.14
CA TRP A 145 -11.57 17.02 -0.15
C TRP A 145 -10.34 16.33 -0.71
N THR A 146 -9.62 16.97 -1.62
CA THR A 146 -8.31 16.47 -2.02
C THR A 146 -7.35 16.49 -0.84
N ALA A 147 -6.27 15.71 -0.92
CA ALA A 147 -5.29 15.59 0.17
C ALA A 147 -4.61 16.92 0.57
N ASP A 148 -4.65 17.93 -0.29
CA ASP A 148 -4.17 19.30 -0.03
C ASP A 148 -5.26 20.22 0.57
N GLY A 149 -6.48 19.73 0.76
CA GLY A 149 -7.61 20.49 1.31
C GLY A 149 -8.40 21.28 0.27
N GLY A 150 -8.17 21.07 -1.03
CA GLY A 150 -9.01 21.60 -2.11
C GLY A 150 -10.38 20.91 -2.20
N ILE A 151 -11.39 21.65 -2.65
CA ILE A 151 -12.63 21.06 -3.18
C ILE A 151 -12.44 20.87 -4.68
N VAL A 152 -12.84 19.70 -5.20
CA VAL A 152 -12.88 19.39 -6.62
C VAL A 152 -14.33 19.29 -7.08
#